data_AF-A0A925BJ30-F1
#
_entry.id   AF-A0A925BJ30-F1
#
_cell.length_a   1.000
_cell.length_b   1.000
_cell.length_c   1.000
_cell.angle_alpha   90.00
_cell.angle_beta   90.00
_cell.angle_gamma   90.00
#
_symmetry.space_group_name_H-M   'P 1'
#
loop_
_entity.id
_entity.type
_entity.pdbx_description
1 polymer ?
#
loop_
_entity_poly.entity_id
_entity_poly.type
_entity_poly.pdbx_seq_one_letter_code
_entity_poly.pdbx_strand_id
1 'polypeptide(L)'
;LPITGIGFDAAVGLLVSTVAQQRTYVVLTQIMVILARVLVAGLLLYGLTRFVNGSLETSDAGAWLLTGGFAALGDWGLRFLNLGFYGEIWATVSYGVFLGLGLLVFAMVEAALTDGILALAARRAQKKG
;
A
#
# COMPACT_ATOMS: atom_id res chain seq x y z
N LEU A 1 -0.27 0.75 5.58
CA LEU A 1 -0.72 1.69 6.64
C LEU A 1 -2.10 2.25 6.28
N PRO A 2 -3.15 1.95 7.07
CA PRO A 2 -4.53 2.24 6.67
C PRO A 2 -4.81 3.75 6.52
N ILE A 3 -4.23 4.59 7.38
CA ILE A 3 -4.52 6.04 7.38
C ILE A 3 -3.82 6.75 6.21
N THR A 4 -2.54 6.44 5.95
CA THR A 4 -1.80 7.05 4.83
C THR A 4 -2.32 6.58 3.48
N GLY A 5 -2.71 5.31 3.39
CA GLY A 5 -3.28 4.72 2.18
C GLY A 5 -4.63 5.32 1.77
N ILE A 6 -5.46 5.77 2.72
CA ILE A 6 -6.72 6.47 2.43
C ILE A 6 -6.43 7.87 1.89
N GLY A 7 -5.46 8.58 2.47
CA GLY A 7 -5.05 9.90 2.01
C GLY A 7 -4.50 9.88 0.58
N PHE A 8 -3.66 8.88 0.27
CA PHE A 8 -3.14 8.68 -1.08
C PHE A 8 -4.25 8.41 -2.10
N ASP A 9 -5.18 7.49 -1.80
CA ASP A 9 -6.32 7.19 -2.70
C ASP A 9 -7.21 8.41 -2.94
N ALA A 10 -7.46 9.21 -1.90
CA ALA A 10 -8.21 10.45 -2.02
C ALA A 10 -7.50 11.46 -2.93
N ALA A 11 -6.19 11.63 -2.78
CA ALA A 11 -5.38 12.51 -3.62
C ALA A 11 -5.37 12.05 -5.09
N VAL A 12 -5.22 10.75 -5.34
CA VAL A 12 -5.31 10.17 -6.69
C VAL A 12 -6.70 10.40 -7.28
N GLY A 13 -7.76 10.17 -6.52
CA GLY A 13 -9.13 10.43 -6.96
C GLY A 13 -9.37 11.89 -7.35
N LEU A 14 -8.82 12.83 -6.57
CA LEU A 14 -8.89 14.25 -6.85
C LEU A 14 -8.11 14.62 -8.11
N LEU A 15 -6.89 14.08 -8.28
CA LEU A 15 -6.11 14.27 -9.51
C LEU A 15 -6.88 13.77 -10.73
N VAL A 16 -7.42 12.55 -10.70
CA VAL A 16 -8.22 11.98 -11.79
C VAL A 16 -9.42 12.87 -12.13
N SER A 17 -10.11 13.40 -11.12
CA SER A 17 -11.24 14.32 -11.31
C SER A 17 -10.84 15.63 -12.01
N THR A 18 -9.60 16.10 -11.86
CA THR A 18 -9.12 17.30 -12.59
C THR A 18 -8.76 16.98 -14.05
N VAL A 19 -8.46 15.71 -14.37
CA VAL A 19 -8.08 15.28 -15.72
C VAL A 19 -9.32 14.98 -16.56
N ALA A 20 -10.25 14.18 -16.03
CA ALA A 20 -11.45 13.74 -16.74
C ALA A 20 -12.68 14.58 -16.33
N GLN A 21 -13.28 15.31 -17.28
CA GLN A 21 -14.47 16.13 -17.04
C GLN A 21 -15.77 15.31 -16.95
N GLN A 22 -15.79 14.09 -17.48
CA GLN A 22 -16.98 13.27 -17.55
C GLN A 22 -17.02 12.26 -16.40
N ARG A 23 -18.08 12.34 -15.58
CA ARG A 23 -18.26 11.62 -14.32
C ARG A 23 -18.05 10.10 -14.43
N THR A 24 -18.44 9.50 -15.55
CA THR A 24 -18.28 8.06 -15.82
C THR A 24 -16.82 7.61 -15.85
N TYR A 25 -15.94 8.39 -16.47
CA TYR A 25 -14.51 8.04 -16.57
C TYR A 25 -13.79 8.14 -15.22
N VAL A 26 -14.19 9.10 -14.38
CA VAL A 26 -13.65 9.24 -13.02
C VAL A 26 -13.99 8.01 -12.18
N VAL A 27 -15.27 7.60 -12.19
CA VAL A 27 -15.74 6.42 -11.45
C VAL A 27 -15.07 5.14 -11.96
N LEU A 28 -14.97 4.94 -13.27
CA LEU A 28 -14.28 3.77 -13.85
C LEU A 28 -12.80 3.71 -13.44
N THR A 29 -12.11 4.85 -13.43
CA THR A 29 -10.70 4.90 -13.02
C THR A 29 -10.55 4.57 -11.53
N GLN A 30 -11.42 5.10 -10.67
CA GLN A 30 -11.42 4.76 -9.24
C GLN A 30 -11.68 3.27 -9.01
N ILE A 31 -12.64 2.68 -9.72
CA ILE A 31 -12.90 1.23 -9.65
C ILE A 31 -11.66 0.44 -10.07
N MET A 32 -10.99 0.83 -11.16
CA MET A 32 -9.76 0.16 -11.61
C MET A 32 -8.63 0.26 -10.59
N VAL A 33 -8.45 1.42 -9.93
CA VAL A 33 -7.46 1.61 -8.87
C VAL A 33 -7.78 0.72 -7.66
N ILE A 34 -9.04 0.66 -7.24
CA ILE A 34 -9.48 -0.21 -6.13
C ILE A 34 -9.25 -1.68 -6.48
N LEU A 35 -9.62 -2.12 -7.68
CA LEU A 35 -9.40 -3.49 -8.14
C LEU A 35 -7.91 -3.85 -8.17
N ALA A 36 -7.07 -2.96 -8.70
CA ALA A 36 -5.62 -3.15 -8.69
C ALA A 36 -5.08 -3.27 -7.25
N ARG A 37 -5.57 -2.43 -6.33
CA ARG A 37 -5.17 -2.46 -4.92
C ARG A 37 -5.59 -3.76 -4.23
N VAL A 38 -6.82 -4.21 -4.45
CA VAL A 38 -7.32 -5.50 -3.92
C VAL A 38 -6.50 -6.66 -4.49
N LEU A 39 -6.18 -6.64 -5.78
CA LEU A 39 -5.37 -7.67 -6.43
C LEU A 39 -3.96 -7.73 -5.85
N VAL A 40 -3.29 -6.58 -5.69
CA VAL A 40 -1.95 -6.51 -5.07
C VAL A 40 -1.99 -7.01 -3.62
N ALA A 41 -2.98 -6.57 -2.83
CA ALA A 41 -3.14 -7.04 -1.45
C ALA A 41 -3.41 -8.55 -1.39
N GLY A 42 -4.24 -9.08 -2.28
CA GLY A 42 -4.54 -10.52 -2.38
C GLY A 42 -3.33 -11.35 -2.76
N LEU A 43 -2.52 -10.90 -3.73
CA LEU A 43 -1.28 -11.57 -4.13
C LEU A 43 -0.25 -11.57 -3.00
N LEU A 44 -0.09 -10.45 -2.30
CA LEU A 44 0.81 -10.35 -1.14
C LEU A 44 0.35 -11.23 0.02
N LEU A 45 -0.96 -11.27 0.28
CA LEU A 45 -1.55 -12.15 1.29
C LEU A 45 -1.30 -13.62 0.96
N TYR A 46 -1.51 -14.00 -0.31
CA TYR A 46 -1.28 -15.35 -0.79
C TYR A 46 0.19 -15.76 -0.65
N GLY A 47 1.11 -14.90 -1.10
CA GLY A 47 2.55 -15.12 -0.98
C GLY A 47 2.99 -15.25 0.48
N LEU A 48 2.56 -14.34 1.35
CA LEU A 48 2.91 -14.37 2.77
C LEU A 48 2.38 -15.63 3.47
N THR A 49 1.16 -16.06 3.14
CA THR A 49 0.58 -17.29 3.70
C THR A 49 1.41 -18.52 3.31
N ARG A 50 1.89 -18.58 2.05
CA ARG A 50 2.77 -19.67 1.61
C ARG A 50 4.15 -19.63 2.26
N PHE A 51 4.69 -18.44 2.48
CA PHE A 51 5.96 -18.23 3.17
C PHE A 51 5.89 -18.69 4.63
N VAL A 52 4.86 -18.24 5.37
CA VAL A 52 4.66 -18.63 6.78
C VAL A 52 4.41 -20.13 6.93
N ASN A 53 3.68 -20.74 6.00
CA ASN A 53 3.44 -22.19 6.01
C ASN A 53 4.67 -23.03 5.57
N GLY A 54 5.84 -22.41 5.33
CA GLY A 54 7.07 -23.11 4.92
C GLY A 54 7.03 -23.69 3.50
N SER A 55 5.99 -23.37 2.71
CA SER A 55 5.79 -23.90 1.35
C SER A 55 6.45 -23.04 0.25
N LEU A 56 7.03 -21.90 0.64
CA LEU A 56 7.72 -20.97 -0.25
C LEU A 56 9.10 -20.67 0.34
N GLU A 57 10.13 -21.33 -0.19
CA GLU A 57 11.51 -20.92 0.04
C GLU A 57 11.80 -19.68 -0.79
N THR A 58 12.22 -18.61 -0.12
CA THR A 58 12.59 -17.35 -0.75
C THR A 58 13.90 -16.85 -0.15
N SER A 59 14.62 -16.03 -0.90
CA SER A 59 15.83 -15.36 -0.37
C SER A 59 15.48 -14.43 0.79
N ASP A 60 16.44 -14.11 1.64
CA ASP A 60 16.26 -13.14 2.74
C ASP A 60 15.66 -11.81 2.26
N ALA A 61 16.16 -11.30 1.12
CA ALA A 61 15.64 -10.08 0.51
C ALA A 61 14.19 -10.24 0.03
N GLY A 62 13.84 -11.40 -0.53
CA GLY A 62 12.49 -11.73 -0.96
C GLY A 62 11.50 -11.85 0.20
N ALA A 63 11.91 -12.48 1.30
CA ALA A 63 11.12 -12.54 2.54
C ALA A 63 10.89 -11.14 3.11
N TRP A 64 11.91 -10.29 3.09
CA TRP A 64 11.81 -8.91 3.57
C TRP A 64 10.87 -8.07 2.71
N LEU A 65 10.98 -8.16 1.38
CA LEU A 65 10.08 -7.48 0.44
C LEU A 65 8.64 -8.00 0.53
N LEU A 66 8.44 -9.30 0.68
CA LEU A 66 7.10 -9.89 0.77
C LEU A 66 6.40 -9.46 2.05
N THR A 67 7.09 -9.58 3.18
CA THR A 67 6.58 -9.21 4.50
C THR A 67 6.38 -7.70 4.62
N GLY A 68 7.39 -6.92 4.21
CA GLY A 68 7.36 -5.46 4.22
C GLY A 68 6.37 -4.88 3.22
N GLY A 69 6.26 -5.46 2.02
CA GLY A 69 5.27 -5.08 1.02
C GLY A 69 3.85 -5.38 1.46
N PHE A 70 3.63 -6.56 2.06
CA PHE A 70 2.36 -6.86 2.73
C PHE A 70 2.10 -5.90 3.90
N ALA A 71 3.13 -5.47 4.63
CA ALA A 71 3.04 -4.45 5.70
C ALA A 71 2.65 -3.06 5.23
N ALA A 72 3.23 -2.64 4.12
CA ALA A 72 2.97 -1.35 3.53
C ALA A 72 1.59 -1.28 2.88
N LEU A 73 1.28 -2.27 2.03
CA LEU A 73 0.18 -2.24 1.08
C LEU A 73 -1.04 -3.07 1.52
N GLY A 74 -0.82 -4.08 2.37
CA GLY A 74 -1.89 -4.87 2.97
C GLY A 74 -2.57 -4.11 4.10
N ASP A 75 -3.84 -4.42 4.34
CA ASP A 75 -4.57 -3.89 5.49
C ASP A 75 -4.17 -4.68 6.75
N TRP A 76 -3.35 -4.05 7.60
CA TRP A 76 -2.86 -4.64 8.84
C TRP A 76 -3.85 -4.51 9.99
N GLY A 77 -4.88 -3.67 9.86
CA GLY A 77 -5.86 -3.42 10.92
C GLY A 77 -6.51 -4.70 11.43
N LEU A 78 -6.84 -5.62 10.52
CA LEU A 78 -7.48 -6.90 10.87
C LEU A 78 -6.49 -7.93 11.45
N ARG A 79 -5.22 -7.91 11.02
CA ARG A 79 -4.19 -8.85 11.51
C ARG A 79 -3.49 -8.36 12.79
N PHE A 80 -3.57 -7.08 13.15
CA PHE A 80 -3.15 -6.56 14.46
C PHE A 80 -3.88 -7.24 15.63
N LEU A 81 -5.08 -7.77 15.39
CA LEU A 81 -5.82 -8.55 16.39
C LEU A 81 -5.19 -9.92 16.69
N ASN A 82 -4.29 -10.42 15.84
CA ASN A 82 -3.55 -11.66 16.03
C ASN A 82 -2.06 -11.39 16.28
N LEU A 83 -1.73 -10.99 17.52
CA LEU A 83 -0.37 -10.66 17.95
C LEU A 83 0.63 -11.83 17.81
N GLY A 84 0.17 -13.09 17.89
CA GLY A 84 1.00 -14.28 17.75
C GLY A 84 1.68 -14.38 16.38
N PHE A 85 0.97 -13.95 15.33
CA PHE A 85 1.47 -13.93 13.96
C PHE A 85 2.73 -13.06 13.78
N TYR A 86 2.87 -11.99 14.56
CA TYR A 86 4.03 -11.11 14.47
C TYR A 86 5.27 -11.65 15.19
N GLY A 87 5.08 -12.41 16.27
CA GLY A 87 6.19 -13.09 16.94
C GLY A 87 6.90 -14.08 16.01
N GLU A 88 6.12 -14.81 15.21
CA GLU A 88 6.64 -15.75 14.21
C GLU A 88 7.38 -15.04 13.07
N ILE A 89 6.87 -13.92 12.57
CA ILE A 89 7.53 -13.13 11.52
C ILE A 89 8.88 -12.58 11.98
N TRP A 90 8.97 -12.07 13.20
CA TRP A 90 10.23 -11.55 13.75
C TRP A 90 11.28 -12.65 13.96
N ALA A 91 10.85 -13.88 14.23
CA ALA A 91 11.74 -15.03 14.39
C ALA A 91 12.14 -15.67 13.04
N THR A 92 11.32 -15.54 12.00
CA THR A 92 11.52 -16.20 10.69
C THR A 92 12.18 -15.31 9.65
N VAL A 93 12.03 -13.98 9.74
CA VAL A 93 12.60 -13.04 8.77
C VAL A 93 13.89 -12.44 9.33
N SER A 94 15.02 -12.73 8.66
CA SER A 94 16.31 -12.07 8.90
C SER A 94 16.15 -10.55 8.92
N TYR A 95 16.65 -9.89 9.97
CA TYR A 95 16.54 -8.43 10.15
C TYR A 95 15.10 -7.89 10.27
N GLY A 96 14.13 -8.71 10.70
CA GLY A 96 12.72 -8.34 10.87
C GLY A 96 12.50 -7.12 11.77
N VAL A 97 13.40 -6.86 12.74
CA VAL A 97 13.37 -5.66 13.58
C VAL A 97 13.38 -4.34 12.80
N PHE A 98 14.02 -4.33 11.62
CA PHE A 98 14.12 -3.15 10.78
C PHE A 98 12.88 -2.93 9.90
N LEU A 99 11.93 -3.87 9.85
CA LEU A 99 10.67 -3.69 9.10
C LEU A 99 9.88 -2.48 9.62
N GLY A 100 9.91 -2.21 10.93
CA GLY A 100 9.28 -1.02 11.50
C GLY A 100 9.86 0.30 10.96
N LEU A 101 11.19 0.38 10.88
CA LEU A 101 11.86 1.54 10.28
C LEU A 101 11.59 1.64 8.77
N GLY A 102 11.58 0.50 8.07
CA GLY A 102 11.21 0.44 6.65
C GLY A 102 9.80 0.97 6.40
N LEU A 103 8.84 0.61 7.27
CA LEU A 103 7.47 1.10 7.20
C LEU A 103 7.34 2.58 7.51
N LEU A 104 8.14 3.10 8.44
CA LEU A 104 8.19 4.53 8.71
C LEU A 104 8.69 5.31 7.49
N VAL A 105 9.79 4.87 6.88
CA VAL A 105 10.30 5.47 5.63
C VAL A 105 9.27 5.37 4.53
N PHE A 106 8.63 4.21 4.37
CA PHE A 106 7.55 4.02 3.41
C PHE A 106 6.39 5.00 3.64
N ALA A 107 5.96 5.19 4.90
CA ALA A 107 4.92 6.15 5.26
C ALA A 107 5.29 7.59 4.88
N MET A 108 6.54 7.98 5.11
CA MET A 108 7.04 9.30 4.74
C MET A 108 7.07 9.49 3.22
N VAL A 109 7.49 8.46 2.47
CA VAL A 109 7.45 8.48 1.01
C VAL A 109 6.02 8.57 0.51
N GLU A 110 5.09 7.80 1.09
CA GLU A 110 3.67 7.82 0.75
C GLU A 110 3.04 9.20 1.02
N ALA A 111 3.39 9.84 2.14
CA ALA A 111 2.97 11.19 2.46
C ALA A 111 3.52 12.21 1.44
N ALA A 112 4.82 12.16 1.13
CA ALA A 112 5.42 13.07 0.15
C ALA A 112 4.82 12.90 -1.26
N LEU A 113 4.51 11.66 -1.67
CA LEU A 113 3.82 11.38 -2.92
C LEU A 113 2.40 11.95 -2.92
N THR A 114 1.68 11.79 -1.81
CA THR A 114 0.32 12.34 -1.63
C THR A 114 0.34 13.87 -1.80
N ASP A 115 1.26 14.55 -1.13
CA ASP A 115 1.42 16.01 -1.23
C ASP A 115 1.75 16.45 -2.67
N GLY A 116 2.63 15.72 -3.35
CA GLY A 116 2.97 15.96 -4.75
C GLY A 116 1.77 15.83 -5.68
N ILE A 117 0.95 14.80 -5.50
CA ILE A 117 -0.28 14.56 -6.27
C ILE A 117 -1.29 15.68 -6.03
N LEU A 118 -1.48 16.10 -4.79
CA LEU A 118 -2.36 17.21 -4.43
C LEU A 118 -1.90 18.53 -5.06
N ALA A 119 -0.59 18.83 -5.02
CA ALA A 119 -0.04 20.02 -5.65
C ALA A 119 -0.25 20.01 -7.18
N LEU A 120 -0.05 18.86 -7.83
CA LEU A 120 -0.33 18.67 -9.26
C LEU A 120 -1.80 18.89 -9.59
N ALA A 121 -2.70 18.32 -8.78
CA ALA A 121 -4.13 18.46 -8.96
C ALA A 121 -4.59 19.92 -8.80
N ALA A 122 -4.11 20.61 -7.76
CA ALA A 122 -4.39 22.03 -7.52
C ALA A 122 -3.93 22.91 -8.69
N ARG A 123 -2.68 22.72 -9.17
CA ARG A 123 -2.15 23.47 -10.33
C ARG A 123 -2.96 23.23 -11.60
N ARG A 124 -3.49 22.02 -11.80
CA ARG A 124 -4.34 21.70 -12.97
C ARG A 124 -5.74 22.31 -12.84
N ALA A 125 -6.33 22.28 -11.65
CA ALA A 125 -7.61 22.91 -11.39
C ALA A 125 -7.54 24.43 -11.67
N GLN A 126 -6.48 25.10 -11.21
CA GLN A 126 -6.25 26.53 -11.46
C GLN A 126 -6.09 26.91 -12.94
N LYS A 127 -5.64 26.00 -13.80
CA LYS A 127 -5.50 26.27 -15.25
C LYS A 127 -6.78 26.06 -16.04
N LYS A 128 -7.77 25.37 -15.47
CA LYS A 128 -9.04 25.02 -16.13
C LYS A 128 -10.25 25.82 -15.62
N GLY A 129 -10.15 26.44 -14.45
CA GLY A 129 -11.12 27.41 -13.91
C GLY A 129 -10.83 28.81 -14.41
#